data_AF-A0A7S1FL80-F1
#
_entry.id   AF-A0A7S1FL80-F1
#
_cell.length_a   1.000
_cell.length_b   1.000
_cell.length_c   1.000
_cell.angle_alpha   90.00
_cell.angle_beta   90.00
_cell.angle_gamma   90.00
#
_symmetry.space_group_name_H-M   'P 1'
#
loop_
_entity.id
_entity.type
_entity.pdbx_description
1 polymer ?
#
loop_
_entity_poly.entity_id
_entity_poly.type
_entity_poly.pdbx_seq_one_letter_code
_entity_poly.pdbx_strand_id
1 'polypeptide(L)'
;MSNARDKHRTVTIKQYAKSAMTSNESNARAWYIDWDHEENWENPLMGYVSGADPMNQVLKQMRFDTPEQAVAFCKKRGWTYEVGPADTDVQTEFGITQYEHNFFSKAAQVDVRTRGRKCELYHRSAAGASHYFRPLNFHGTDKVEQHGPNGKAKTAPDAESYYKRR
;
A
#
# COMPACT_ATOMS: atom_id res chain seq x y z
N MET A 1 -30.32 20.62 -34.91
CA MET A 1 -30.87 19.32 -35.34
C MET A 1 -30.49 18.28 -34.29
N SER A 2 -31.41 17.87 -33.43
CA SER A 2 -31.20 16.68 -32.57
C SER A 2 -31.69 15.47 -33.36
N ASN A 3 -30.82 14.49 -33.62
CA ASN A 3 -31.23 13.29 -34.32
C ASN A 3 -32.22 12.53 -33.45
N ALA A 4 -33.33 12.04 -34.03
CA ALA A 4 -34.38 11.32 -33.28
C ALA A 4 -33.82 10.10 -32.52
N ARG A 5 -32.73 9.50 -33.02
CA ARG A 5 -31.98 8.40 -32.38
C ARG A 5 -31.41 8.76 -31.01
N ASP A 6 -30.91 9.98 -30.84
CA ASP A 6 -30.21 10.39 -29.61
C ASP A 6 -31.11 10.38 -28.37
N LYS A 7 -32.44 10.42 -28.56
CA LYS A 7 -33.44 10.46 -27.49
C LYS A 7 -33.80 9.07 -26.95
N HIS A 8 -33.48 8.00 -27.67
CA HIS A 8 -33.87 6.63 -27.30
C HIS A 8 -32.75 5.83 -26.64
N ARG A 9 -31.51 6.35 -26.66
CA ARG A 9 -30.35 5.69 -26.04
C ARG A 9 -30.14 6.16 -24.61
N THR A 10 -29.85 5.20 -23.74
CA THR A 10 -29.49 5.47 -22.35
C THR A 10 -28.03 5.89 -22.25
N VAL A 11 -27.78 6.93 -21.47
CA VAL A 11 -26.45 7.45 -21.14
C VAL A 11 -26.00 6.88 -19.80
N THR A 12 -24.73 6.51 -19.69
CA THR A 12 -24.12 6.16 -18.41
C THR A 12 -23.20 7.28 -17.95
N ILE A 13 -23.49 7.86 -16.78
CA ILE A 13 -22.64 8.84 -16.11
C ILE A 13 -21.69 8.06 -15.19
N LYS A 14 -20.38 8.09 -15.47
CA LYS A 14 -19.39 7.34 -14.69
C LYS A 14 -18.05 8.04 -14.61
N GLN A 15 -17.27 7.68 -13.59
CA GLN A 15 -15.83 7.92 -13.55
C GLN A 15 -15.11 6.76 -14.24
N TYR A 16 -14.00 7.03 -14.92
CA TYR A 16 -13.17 5.97 -15.49
C TYR A 16 -12.08 5.59 -14.52
N ALA A 17 -11.79 4.30 -14.46
CA ALA A 17 -10.64 3.79 -13.72
C ALA A 17 -9.34 4.44 -14.20
N LYS A 18 -8.41 4.62 -13.26
CA LYS A 18 -7.06 5.10 -13.60
C LYS A 18 -6.37 4.12 -14.55
N SER A 19 -5.63 4.66 -15.52
CA SER A 19 -4.74 3.85 -16.34
C SER A 19 -3.70 3.16 -15.45
N ALA A 20 -3.64 1.83 -15.50
CA ALA A 20 -2.72 1.05 -14.67
C ALA A 20 -1.24 1.35 -14.98
N MET A 21 -0.93 1.75 -16.22
CA MET A 21 0.44 2.01 -16.67
C MET A 21 0.96 3.39 -16.29
N THR A 22 0.09 4.31 -15.86
CA THR A 22 0.49 5.69 -15.55
C THR A 22 0.09 6.07 -14.14
N SER A 23 0.87 6.98 -13.55
CA SER A 23 0.58 7.49 -12.20
C SER A 23 -0.46 8.61 -12.18
N ASN A 24 -0.84 9.18 -13.34
CA ASN A 24 -1.74 10.32 -13.41
C ASN A 24 -3.19 9.95 -13.05
N GLU A 25 -3.72 10.62 -12.02
CA GLU A 25 -5.09 10.42 -11.52
C GLU A 25 -6.09 11.47 -12.01
N SER A 26 -5.63 12.52 -12.68
CA SER A 26 -6.48 13.67 -13.04
C SER A 26 -7.68 13.26 -13.89
N ASN A 27 -7.50 12.29 -14.78
CA ASN A 27 -8.57 11.81 -15.66
C ASN A 27 -9.52 10.84 -14.96
N ALA A 28 -9.09 10.19 -13.88
CA ALA A 28 -9.92 9.23 -13.15
C ALA A 28 -10.94 9.95 -12.22
N ARG A 29 -10.57 11.12 -11.69
CA ARG A 29 -11.44 11.92 -10.80
C ARG A 29 -12.59 12.61 -11.53
N ALA A 30 -12.46 12.79 -12.83
CA ALA A 30 -13.45 13.46 -13.66
C ALA A 30 -14.65 12.54 -13.94
N TRP A 31 -15.83 13.14 -13.99
CA TRP A 31 -17.06 12.50 -14.41
C TRP A 31 -17.24 12.62 -15.91
N TYR A 32 -17.68 11.53 -16.53
CA TYR A 32 -17.91 11.48 -17.96
C TYR A 32 -19.31 10.95 -18.26
N ILE A 33 -19.85 11.46 -19.34
CA ILE A 33 -21.05 10.94 -19.99
C ILE A 33 -20.58 9.95 -21.05
N ASP A 34 -21.04 8.71 -20.93
CA ASP A 34 -20.74 7.62 -21.84
C ASP A 34 -22.01 7.10 -22.52
N TRP A 35 -21.87 6.65 -23.76
CA TRP A 35 -22.93 6.06 -24.57
C TRP A 35 -22.63 4.58 -24.79
N ASP A 36 -23.67 3.79 -25.03
CA ASP A 36 -23.45 2.42 -25.48
C ASP A 36 -22.88 2.41 -26.90
N HIS A 37 -21.93 1.52 -27.15
CA HIS A 37 -21.22 1.46 -28.42
C HIS A 37 -21.98 0.56 -29.41
N GLU A 38 -22.39 1.14 -30.54
CA GLU A 38 -22.89 0.37 -31.68
C GLU A 38 -21.75 -0.39 -32.38
N GLU A 39 -22.12 -1.45 -33.10
CA GLU A 39 -21.18 -2.26 -33.87
C GLU A 39 -20.49 -1.42 -34.96
N ASN A 40 -19.16 -1.47 -34.97
CA ASN A 40 -18.35 -0.95 -36.06
C ASN A 40 -17.99 -2.10 -37.01
N TRP A 41 -17.90 -1.81 -38.31
CA TRP A 41 -17.55 -2.80 -39.34
C TRP A 41 -16.25 -2.45 -40.04
N GLU A 42 -15.66 -3.44 -40.70
CA GLU A 42 -14.47 -3.26 -41.53
C GLU A 42 -14.85 -2.79 -42.94
N ASN A 43 -14.17 -1.77 -43.46
CA ASN A 43 -14.32 -1.34 -44.85
C ASN A 43 -13.66 -2.38 -45.79
N PRO A 44 -14.41 -3.00 -46.71
CA PRO A 44 -13.92 -4.11 -47.54
C PRO A 44 -12.78 -3.73 -48.50
N LEU A 45 -12.55 -2.44 -48.77
CA LEU A 45 -11.48 -2.01 -49.67
C LEU A 45 -10.13 -1.83 -48.96
N MET A 46 -10.12 -1.10 -47.85
CA MET A 46 -8.87 -0.69 -47.16
C MET A 46 -8.68 -1.34 -45.78
N GLY A 47 -9.69 -2.03 -45.26
CA GLY A 47 -9.67 -2.61 -43.92
C GLY A 47 -9.85 -1.60 -42.77
N TYR A 48 -10.31 -0.38 -43.06
CA TYR A 48 -10.51 0.64 -42.03
C TYR A 48 -11.80 0.41 -41.24
N VAL A 49 -11.74 0.65 -39.94
CA VAL A 49 -12.91 0.63 -39.06
C VAL A 49 -13.84 1.77 -39.47
N SER A 50 -15.07 1.40 -39.83
CA SER A 50 -16.15 2.31 -40.20
C SER A 50 -17.29 2.18 -39.20
N GLY A 51 -17.97 3.28 -38.90
CA GLY A 51 -19.06 3.34 -37.93
C GLY A 51 -20.21 4.21 -38.42
N ALA A 52 -21.44 3.86 -38.02
CA ALA A 52 -22.64 4.61 -38.37
C ALA A 52 -22.95 5.75 -37.39
N ASP A 53 -22.50 5.65 -36.13
CA ASP A 53 -22.84 6.61 -35.07
C ASP A 53 -21.75 7.70 -34.92
N PRO A 54 -22.08 8.97 -35.19
CA PRO A 54 -21.17 10.08 -34.92
C PRO A 54 -20.90 10.31 -33.43
N MET A 55 -21.78 9.87 -32.53
CA MET A 55 -21.61 10.08 -31.09
C MET A 55 -20.56 9.14 -30.48
N ASN A 56 -20.23 8.04 -31.18
CA ASN A 56 -19.16 7.13 -30.79
C ASN A 56 -17.82 7.87 -30.57
N GLN A 57 -17.54 8.89 -31.38
CA GLN A 57 -16.32 9.70 -31.28
C GLN A 57 -16.31 10.66 -30.08
N VAL A 58 -17.46 10.91 -29.45
CA VAL A 58 -17.60 11.85 -28.33
C VAL A 58 -17.32 11.18 -26.99
N LEU A 59 -17.04 9.87 -26.99
CA LEU A 59 -16.55 9.10 -25.86
C LEU A 59 -15.41 9.86 -25.15
N LYS A 60 -15.54 10.04 -23.83
CA LYS A 60 -14.55 10.72 -22.96
C LYS A 60 -14.27 12.21 -23.27
N GLN A 61 -15.00 12.84 -24.17
CA GLN A 61 -14.83 14.28 -24.46
C GLN A 61 -15.66 15.16 -23.51
N MET A 62 -16.79 14.65 -23.00
CA MET A 62 -17.65 15.37 -22.08
C MET A 62 -17.18 15.16 -20.64
N ARG A 63 -16.28 16.03 -20.18
CA ARG A 63 -15.74 16.03 -18.83
C ARG A 63 -16.54 16.96 -17.90
N PHE A 64 -16.88 16.45 -16.73
CA PHE A 64 -17.53 17.19 -15.63
C PHE A 64 -16.75 17.00 -14.33
N ASP A 65 -16.80 17.99 -13.46
CA ASP A 65 -16.13 17.89 -12.16
C ASP A 65 -17.03 17.23 -11.09
N THR A 66 -18.35 17.29 -11.27
CA THR A 66 -19.35 16.75 -10.33
C THR A 66 -20.42 15.93 -11.05
N PRO A 67 -20.99 14.90 -10.41
CA PRO A 67 -22.04 14.08 -11.02
C PRO A 67 -23.34 14.88 -11.21
N GLU A 68 -23.63 15.87 -10.35
CA GLU A 68 -24.82 16.71 -10.45
C GLU A 68 -24.81 17.56 -11.72
N GLN A 69 -23.63 18.07 -12.11
CA GLN A 69 -23.46 18.82 -13.35
C GLN A 69 -23.74 17.94 -14.58
N ALA A 70 -23.25 16.69 -14.57
CA ALA A 70 -23.51 15.73 -15.63
C ALA A 70 -25.01 15.41 -15.73
N VAL A 71 -25.68 15.19 -14.59
CA VAL A 71 -27.13 14.96 -14.53
C VAL A 71 -27.93 16.16 -15.06
N ALA A 72 -27.55 17.39 -14.68
CA ALA A 72 -28.19 18.61 -15.16
C ALA A 72 -28.04 18.76 -16.69
N PHE A 73 -26.89 18.38 -17.25
CA PHE A 73 -26.65 18.36 -18.68
C PHE A 73 -27.55 17.35 -19.41
N CYS A 74 -27.63 16.11 -18.92
CA CYS A 74 -28.51 15.07 -19.46
C CYS A 74 -29.99 15.51 -19.42
N LYS A 75 -30.44 16.09 -18.30
CA LYS A 75 -31.80 16.64 -18.17
C LYS A 75 -32.09 17.75 -19.17
N LYS A 76 -31.15 18.68 -19.38
CA LYS A 76 -31.30 19.77 -20.35
C LYS A 76 -31.39 19.27 -21.79
N ARG A 77 -30.70 18.17 -22.10
CA ARG A 77 -30.73 17.52 -23.42
C ARG A 77 -31.93 16.58 -23.60
N GLY A 78 -32.57 16.16 -22.51
CA GLY A 78 -33.68 15.21 -22.51
C GLY A 78 -33.21 13.77 -22.75
N TRP A 79 -32.02 13.40 -22.29
CA TRP A 79 -31.49 12.04 -22.40
C TRP A 79 -31.84 11.22 -21.15
N THR A 80 -32.17 9.95 -21.36
CA THR A 80 -32.28 8.95 -20.28
C THR A 80 -30.88 8.65 -19.76
N TYR A 81 -30.71 8.64 -18.44
CA TYR A 81 -29.38 8.49 -17.83
C TYR A 81 -29.40 7.53 -16.64
N GLU A 82 -28.27 6.85 -16.45
CA GLU A 82 -27.94 6.02 -15.30
C GLU A 82 -26.66 6.55 -14.66
N VAL A 83 -26.60 6.61 -13.33
CA VAL A 83 -25.42 7.09 -12.60
C VAL A 83 -24.70 5.89 -12.01
N GLY A 84 -23.45 5.69 -12.43
CA GLY A 84 -22.56 4.68 -11.88
C GLY A 84 -22.03 5.05 -10.50
N PRO A 85 -21.48 4.08 -9.75
CA PRO A 85 -20.83 4.36 -8.48
C PRO A 85 -19.62 5.27 -8.68
N ALA A 86 -19.35 6.13 -7.70
CA ALA A 86 -18.14 6.93 -7.67
C ALA A 86 -16.93 6.02 -7.42
N ASP A 87 -15.86 6.23 -8.16
CA ASP A 87 -14.58 5.52 -8.05
C ASP A 87 -13.81 6.11 -6.86
N THR A 88 -14.38 5.94 -5.67
CA THR A 88 -13.77 6.33 -4.40
C THR A 88 -13.02 5.11 -3.87
N ASP A 89 -11.90 4.79 -4.51
CA ASP A 89 -10.94 3.83 -3.96
C ASP A 89 -10.30 4.46 -2.73
N VAL A 90 -10.93 4.26 -1.58
CA VAL A 90 -10.40 4.63 -0.29
C VAL A 90 -9.31 3.62 0.06
N GLN A 91 -8.06 3.93 -0.28
CA GLN A 91 -6.88 3.28 0.28
C GLN A 91 -6.78 3.61 1.78
N THR A 92 -7.67 3.07 2.63
CA THR A 92 -7.69 3.28 4.09
C THR A 92 -7.09 2.15 4.90
N GLU A 93 -6.62 1.07 4.27
CA GLU A 93 -6.16 -0.09 5.04
C GLU A 93 -4.70 0.06 5.49
N PHE A 94 -3.88 0.69 4.66
CA PHE A 94 -2.49 0.97 4.97
C PHE A 94 -2.33 2.47 5.17
N GLY A 95 -2.56 2.94 6.41
CA GLY A 95 -2.31 4.33 6.79
C GLY A 95 -0.91 4.81 6.39
N ILE A 96 -0.64 6.11 6.56
CA ILE A 96 0.59 6.80 6.09
C ILE A 96 1.84 5.93 6.26
N THR A 97 2.47 5.53 5.14
CA THR A 97 3.74 4.81 5.17
C THR A 97 4.89 5.80 5.26
N GLN A 98 5.57 5.84 6.39
CA GLN A 98 6.79 6.62 6.58
C GLN A 98 8.03 5.85 6.08
N TYR A 99 9.09 6.57 5.75
CA TYR A 99 10.36 6.00 5.28
C TYR A 99 10.99 5.04 6.31
N GLU A 100 10.79 5.29 7.60
CA GLU A 100 11.21 4.37 8.68
C GLU A 100 10.65 2.95 8.50
N HIS A 101 9.49 2.77 7.86
CA HIS A 101 8.90 1.46 7.64
C HIS A 101 9.63 0.61 6.60
N ASN A 102 10.58 1.18 5.86
CA ASN A 102 11.49 0.40 5.03
C ASN A 102 12.41 -0.49 5.89
N PHE A 103 12.76 -0.03 7.09
CA PHE A 103 13.69 -0.73 8.00
C PHE A 103 13.00 -1.27 9.24
N PHE A 104 11.89 -0.68 9.66
CA PHE A 104 11.17 -1.05 10.87
C PHE A 104 9.68 -1.26 10.59
N SER A 105 9.28 -2.52 10.46
CA SER A 105 7.92 -2.85 10.02
C SER A 105 6.85 -2.20 10.91
N LYS A 106 5.72 -1.78 10.31
CA LYS A 106 4.60 -1.16 11.06
C LYS A 106 4.15 -2.04 12.23
N ALA A 107 4.13 -3.36 12.04
CA ALA A 107 3.79 -4.31 13.10
C ALA A 107 4.80 -4.27 14.26
N ALA A 108 6.10 -4.26 13.97
CA ALA A 108 7.14 -4.16 15.00
C ALA A 108 7.10 -2.79 15.72
N GLN A 109 6.75 -1.71 15.00
CA GLN A 109 6.56 -0.40 15.61
C GLN A 109 5.38 -0.36 16.57
N VAL A 110 4.24 -0.91 16.16
CA VAL A 110 3.08 -1.07 17.03
C VAL A 110 3.46 -1.89 18.25
N ASP A 111 4.22 -2.98 18.06
CA ASP A 111 4.66 -3.87 19.13
C ASP A 111 5.61 -3.21 20.14
N VAL A 112 6.62 -2.49 19.67
CA VAL A 112 7.53 -1.72 20.54
C VAL A 112 6.79 -0.60 21.28
N ARG A 113 5.74 -0.04 20.68
CA ARG A 113 4.88 0.96 21.34
C ARG A 113 3.99 0.33 22.41
N THR A 114 3.37 -0.82 22.15
CA THR A 114 2.46 -1.49 23.11
C THR A 114 3.20 -2.23 24.20
N ARG A 115 4.25 -2.98 23.87
CA ARG A 115 5.06 -3.79 24.80
C ARG A 115 6.18 -3.00 25.48
N GLY A 116 6.48 -1.80 24.97
CA GLY A 116 7.54 -0.93 25.47
C GLY A 116 8.94 -1.37 25.04
N ARG A 117 9.95 -0.49 25.23
CA ARG A 117 11.36 -0.74 24.85
C ARG A 117 12.11 -1.66 25.81
N LYS A 118 11.41 -2.57 26.52
CA LYS A 118 12.10 -3.52 27.39
C LYS A 118 12.70 -4.60 26.50
N CYS A 119 13.96 -4.39 26.12
CA CYS A 119 14.81 -5.51 25.75
C CYS A 119 14.84 -6.43 26.97
N GLU A 120 14.32 -7.64 26.84
CA GLU A 120 14.63 -8.69 27.80
C GLU A 120 16.15 -8.87 27.76
N LEU A 121 16.85 -8.26 28.72
CA LEU A 121 18.22 -8.65 29.03
C LEU A 121 18.13 -10.12 29.39
N TYR A 122 18.51 -11.00 28.47
CA TYR A 122 18.56 -12.45 28.67
C TYR A 122 19.28 -12.74 29.99
N HIS A 123 18.51 -12.94 31.05
CA HIS A 123 19.03 -13.26 32.36
C HIS A 123 19.11 -14.78 32.45
N ARG A 124 20.31 -15.33 32.24
CA ARG A 124 20.57 -16.75 32.44
C ARG A 124 20.67 -16.99 33.96
N SER A 125 19.83 -17.86 34.50
CA SER A 125 19.71 -18.15 35.95
C SER A 125 20.98 -18.73 36.57
N ALA A 126 21.89 -19.27 35.76
CA ALA A 126 23.19 -19.75 36.19
C ALA A 126 24.22 -18.61 36.19
N ALA A 127 24.74 -18.27 37.36
CA ALA A 127 25.85 -17.33 37.52
C ALA A 127 27.09 -17.85 36.76
N GLY A 128 27.64 -17.04 35.85
CA GLY A 128 28.95 -17.31 35.21
C GLY A 128 28.97 -17.51 33.69
N ALA A 129 27.83 -17.46 33.00
CA ALA A 129 27.79 -17.60 31.54
C ALA A 129 27.38 -16.29 30.82
N SER A 130 28.23 -15.26 30.88
CA SER A 130 28.17 -14.17 29.88
C SER A 130 28.91 -14.62 28.61
N HIS A 131 28.36 -14.29 27.44
CA HIS A 131 28.99 -14.56 26.13
C HIS A 131 30.05 -13.54 25.72
N TYR A 132 30.24 -12.48 26.48
CA TYR A 132 31.32 -11.52 26.27
C TYR A 132 32.07 -11.30 27.58
N PHE A 133 33.39 -11.22 27.39
CA PHE A 133 34.42 -10.94 28.39
C PHE A 133 34.92 -12.13 29.22
N ARG A 134 35.88 -12.86 28.64
CA ARG A 134 36.91 -13.56 29.39
C ARG A 134 38.02 -12.52 29.66
N PRO A 135 38.35 -12.14 30.90
CA PRO A 135 39.62 -11.46 31.12
C PRO A 135 40.72 -12.43 30.69
N LEU A 136 41.46 -12.07 29.64
CA LEU A 136 42.73 -12.73 29.33
C LEU A 136 43.61 -12.56 30.57
N ASN A 137 44.16 -13.66 31.08
CA ASN A 137 45.29 -13.62 32.01
C ASN A 137 46.51 -13.10 31.23
N PHE A 138 46.51 -11.80 30.92
CA PHE A 138 47.62 -11.14 30.29
C PHE A 138 48.56 -10.68 31.42
N HIS A 139 49.45 -11.61 31.79
CA HIS A 139 50.72 -11.37 32.48
C HIS A 139 50.65 -11.07 33.99
N GLY A 140 50.45 -12.12 34.79
CA GLY A 140 50.72 -12.07 36.22
C GLY A 140 49.91 -13.07 37.03
N THR A 141 50.49 -13.58 38.10
CA THR A 141 49.84 -14.46 39.09
C THR A 141 48.87 -13.71 40.02
N ASP A 142 48.75 -12.39 39.84
CA ASP A 142 48.08 -11.50 40.77
C ASP A 142 46.58 -11.36 40.47
N LYS A 143 45.77 -11.26 41.55
CA LYS A 143 44.32 -11.05 41.45
C LYS A 143 44.01 -9.63 40.97
N VAL A 144 43.28 -9.51 39.88
CA VAL A 144 42.75 -8.22 39.39
C VAL A 144 41.37 -7.95 40.00
N GLU A 145 41.13 -6.72 40.45
CA GLU A 145 39.82 -6.29 40.98
C GLU A 145 38.76 -6.25 39.87
N GLN A 146 37.62 -6.88 40.11
CA GLN A 146 36.55 -7.02 39.11
C GLN A 146 35.56 -5.84 39.22
N HIS A 147 35.46 -5.04 38.15
CA HIS A 147 34.45 -3.99 38.05
C HIS A 147 33.20 -4.49 37.31
N GLY A 148 32.05 -4.47 38.00
CA GLY A 148 30.74 -4.90 37.50
C GLY A 148 29.77 -5.16 38.66
N PRO A 149 28.46 -5.33 38.40
CA PRO A 149 27.44 -5.48 39.45
C PRO A 149 27.66 -6.70 40.37
N ASN A 150 28.52 -7.65 39.97
CA ASN A 150 28.88 -8.84 40.73
C ASN A 150 30.30 -8.80 41.36
N GLY A 151 30.99 -7.66 41.37
CA GLY A 151 32.40 -7.57 41.80
C GLY A 151 32.71 -7.99 43.25
N LYS A 152 31.69 -8.10 44.12
CA LYS A 152 31.82 -8.57 45.50
C LYS A 152 31.31 -10.00 45.72
N ALA A 153 30.69 -10.62 44.72
CA ALA A 153 30.16 -11.97 44.84
C ALA A 153 31.29 -13.00 44.67
N LYS A 154 31.32 -14.03 45.52
CA LYS A 154 32.26 -15.14 45.34
C LYS A 154 31.94 -15.88 44.03
N THR A 155 32.92 -16.03 43.16
CA THR A 155 32.79 -16.83 41.93
C THR A 155 32.46 -18.28 42.33
N ALA A 156 31.38 -18.82 41.76
CA ALA A 156 31.06 -20.23 41.95
C ALA A 156 32.20 -21.11 41.39
N PRO A 157 32.50 -22.26 42.02
CA PRO A 157 33.51 -23.17 41.48
C PRO A 157 33.10 -23.66 40.09
N ASP A 158 34.08 -23.87 39.22
CA ASP A 158 33.86 -24.41 37.89
C ASP A 158 33.13 -25.76 37.96
N ALA A 159 32.12 -25.95 37.10
CA ALA A 159 31.51 -27.27 36.93
C ALA A 159 32.57 -28.26 36.38
N GLU A 160 32.54 -29.50 36.85
CA GLU A 160 33.42 -30.56 36.34
C GLU A 160 33.26 -30.68 34.82
N SER A 161 34.30 -30.31 34.08
CA SER A 161 34.35 -30.52 32.64
C SER A 161 34.46 -32.00 32.34
N TYR A 162 33.57 -32.52 31.48
CA TYR A 162 33.56 -33.91 30.99
C TYR A 162 34.94 -34.42 30.51
N TYR A 163 35.81 -33.52 30.03
CA TYR A 163 37.12 -33.85 29.46
C TYR A 163 38.27 -34.09 30.46
N LYS A 164 38.06 -33.94 31.78
CA LYS A 164 39.11 -34.15 32.81
C LYS A 164 39.00 -35.48 33.57
N ARG A 165 38.10 -36.37 33.15
CA ARG A 165 38.07 -37.76 33.63
C ARG A 165 38.95 -38.62 32.74
N ARG A 166 40.22 -38.74 33.09
CA ARG A 166 41.14 -39.78 32.63
C ARG A 166 42.00 -40.26 33.78
#